data_AF-A0A940ST78-F1
#
_entry.id   AF-A0A940ST78-F1
#
_cell.length_a   1.000
_cell.length_b   1.000
_cell.length_c   1.000
_cell.angle_alpha   90.00
_cell.angle_beta   90.00
_cell.angle_gamma   90.00
#
_symmetry.space_group_name_H-M   'P 1'
#
loop_
_entity.id
_entity.type
_entity.pdbx_description
1 polymer ?
#
loop_
_entity_poly.entity_id
_entity_poly.type
_entity_poly.pdbx_seq_one_letter_code
_entity_poly.pdbx_strand_id
1 'polypeptide(L)' 'VSAFCILECSSLALVDIYYTSRGDILLGEVNTMPEMSDASAYPKLMADLGMRYPYLLDKLIEQAIEHDDRSF' A
#
# COMPACT_ATOMS: atom_id res chain seq x y z
N VAL A 1 0.75 -9.17 3.34
CA VAL A 1 -0.55 -9.28 4.03
C VAL A 1 -0.40 -9.24 5.55
N SER A 2 0.43 -10.08 6.18
CA SER A 2 0.52 -10.14 7.65
C SER A 2 0.82 -8.80 8.35
N ALA A 3 1.81 -8.02 7.88
CA ALA A 3 2.14 -6.73 8.49
C ALA A 3 0.99 -5.70 8.37
N PHE A 4 0.35 -5.61 7.20
CA PHE A 4 -0.78 -4.72 6.95
C PHE A 4 -1.96 -5.00 7.91
N CYS A 5 -2.28 -6.28 8.12
CA CYS A 5 -3.36 -6.67 9.02
C CYS A 5 -3.00 -6.46 10.51
N ILE A 6 -1.78 -6.81 10.93
CA ILE A 6 -1.33 -6.68 12.32
C ILE A 6 -1.29 -5.21 12.76
N LEU A 7 -0.91 -4.32 11.85
CA LEU A 7 -0.86 -2.87 12.09
C LEU A 7 -2.20 -2.17 11.84
N GLU A 8 -3.27 -2.95 11.58
CA GLU A 8 -4.61 -2.42 11.33
C GLU A 8 -4.63 -1.33 10.24
N CYS A 9 -3.76 -1.46 9.24
CA CYS A 9 -3.71 -0.52 8.14
C CYS A 9 -5.00 -0.62 7.31
N SER A 10 -5.43 0.52 6.77
CA SER A 10 -6.58 0.63 5.89
C SER A 10 -6.18 1.27 4.56
N SER A 11 -6.86 0.88 3.48
CA SER A 11 -6.70 1.40 2.12
C SER A 11 -5.34 1.10 1.48
N LEU A 12 -4.24 1.66 2.01
CA LEU A 12 -2.91 1.55 1.42
C LEU A 12 -1.80 1.46 2.46
N ALA A 13 -0.74 0.73 2.13
CA ALA A 13 0.55 0.83 2.78
C ALA A 13 1.64 0.36 1.82
N LEU A 14 2.81 1.00 1.88
CA LEU A 14 4.03 0.48 1.27
C LEU A 14 4.84 -0.23 2.37
N VAL A 15 5.15 -1.51 2.15
CA VAL A 15 5.84 -2.35 3.12
C VAL A 15 7.21 -2.72 2.59
N ASP A 16 8.23 -2.18 3.23
CA ASP A 16 9.62 -2.49 2.91
C ASP A 16 10.05 -3.74 3.66
N ILE A 17 10.64 -4.69 2.93
CA ILE A 17 11.12 -5.96 3.46
C ILE A 17 12.58 -6.19 3.10
N TYR A 18 13.31 -6.85 4.00
CA TYR A 18 14.63 -7.38 3.73
C TYR A 18 14.53 -8.89 3.52
N TYR A 19 15.21 -9.40 2.50
CA TYR A 19 15.33 -10.83 2.23
C TYR A 19 16.76 -11.29 2.56
N THR A 20 16.90 -12.24 3.48
CA THR A 20 18.21 -12.74 3.90
C THR A 20 18.70 -13.86 2.99
N SER A 21 20.02 -14.09 2.96
CA SER A 21 20.62 -15.21 2.23
C SER A 21 20.20 -16.59 2.75
N ARG A 22 19.62 -16.66 3.95
CA ARG A 22 19.07 -17.88 4.55
C ARG A 22 17.60 -18.12 4.18
N GLY A 23 17.00 -17.19 3.44
CA GLY A 23 15.62 -17.26 3.00
C GLY A 23 14.61 -16.61 3.95
N ASP A 24 15.08 -15.91 4.98
CA ASP A 24 14.21 -15.22 5.94
C ASP A 24 13.70 -13.90 5.33
N ILE A 25 12.46 -13.54 5.67
CA ILE A 25 11.87 -12.22 5.36
C ILE A 25 11.79 -11.43 6.66
N LEU A 26 12.43 -10.26 6.68
CA LEU A 26 12.41 -9.33 7.80
C LEU A 26 11.61 -8.09 7.41
N LEU A 27 10.72 -7.64 8.30
CA LEU A 27 9.99 -6.39 8.13
C LEU A 27 10.93 -5.21 8.41
N GLY A 28 11.04 -4.29 7.45
CA GLY A 28 11.82 -3.05 7.60
C GLY A 28 10.94 -1.92 8.11
N GLU A 29 10.21 -1.29 7.20
CA GLU A 29 9.33 -0.16 7.46
C GLU A 29 7.95 -0.40 6.85
N VAL A 30 6.92 0.17 7.49
CA VAL A 30 5.57 0.25 6.93
C VAL A 30 5.20 1.73 6.83
N ASN A 31 4.98 2.19 5.59
CA ASN A 31 4.59 3.55 5.30
C ASN A 31 3.11 3.60 4.89
N THR A 32 2.28 4.26 5.72
CA THR A 32 0.84 4.42 5.52
C THR A 32 0.47 5.63 4.65
N MET A 33 1.45 6.44 4.25
CA MET A 33 1.32 7.57 3.34
C MET A 33 2.57 7.66 2.43
N PRO A 34 2.75 6.69 1.51
CA PRO A 34 3.88 6.68 0.61
C PRO A 34 3.78 7.84 -0.37
N GLU A 35 4.93 8.21 -0.93
CA GLU A 35 4.96 9.21 -2.00
C GLU A 35 4.16 8.72 -3.23
N MET A 36 3.35 9.63 -3.78
CA MET A 36 2.42 9.34 -4.89
C MET A 36 2.85 9.96 -6.22
N SER A 37 4.06 10.49 -6.35
CA SER A 37 4.54 10.97 -7.65
C SER A 37 4.67 9.80 -8.63
N ASP A 38 4.49 10.03 -9.94
CA ASP A 38 4.61 8.96 -10.96
C ASP A 38 5.96 8.23 -10.93
N ALA A 39 7.00 8.90 -10.41
CA ALA A 39 8.33 8.34 -10.26
C ALA A 39 8.50 7.46 -9.00
N SER A 40 7.57 7.54 -8.05
CA SER A 40 7.62 6.86 -6.75
C SER A 40 7.38 5.35 -6.86
N ALA A 41 7.87 4.62 -5.86
CA ALA A 41 7.76 3.16 -5.81
C ALA A 41 6.31 2.68 -5.80
N TYR A 42 5.43 3.31 -4.99
CA TYR A 42 4.06 2.85 -4.84
C TYR A 42 3.26 2.93 -6.15
N PRO A 43 3.16 4.08 -6.86
CA PRO A 43 2.50 4.14 -8.17
C PRO A 43 3.08 3.20 -9.22
N LYS A 44 4.41 3.01 -9.26
CA LYS A 44 5.07 2.09 -10.21
C LYS A 44 4.69 0.64 -9.98
N LEU A 45 4.76 0.18 -8.73
CA LEU A 45 4.38 -1.19 -8.36
C LEU A 45 2.91 -1.46 -8.69
N MET A 46 2.03 -0.49 -8.45
CA MET A 46 0.61 -0.62 -8.79
C MET A 46 0.37 -0.62 -10.30
N ALA A 47 1.13 0.18 -11.07
CA ALA A 47 1.07 0.17 -12.53
C ALA A 47 1.50 -1.18 -13.12
N ASP A 48 2.53 -1.83 -12.55
CA ASP A 48 2.96 -3.17 -12.95
C ASP A 48 1.88 -4.24 -12.68
N LEU A 49 1.00 -3.99 -11.69
CA LEU A 49 -0.20 -4.79 -11.42
C LEU A 49 -1.41 -4.39 -12.28
N GLY A 50 -1.23 -3.49 -13.25
CA GLY A 50 -2.28 -3.01 -14.16
C GLY A 50 -3.11 -1.83 -13.62
N MET A 51 -2.82 -1.34 -12.41
CA MET A 51 -3.50 -0.19 -11.82
C MET A 51 -2.78 1.09 -12.18
N ARG A 52 -3.10 1.64 -13.36
CA ARG A 52 -2.56 2.93 -13.81
C ARG A 52 -2.96 4.05 -12.85
N TYR A 53 -2.13 5.08 -12.76
CA TYR A 53 -2.24 6.14 -11.74
C TYR A 53 -3.64 6.75 -11.57
N PRO A 54 -4.39 7.15 -12.62
CA PRO A 54 -5.75 7.65 -12.43
C PRO A 54 -6.70 6.64 -11.79
N TYR A 55 -6.63 5.38 -12.24
CA TYR A 55 -7.46 4.29 -11.70
C TYR A 55 -7.08 3.96 -10.24
N LEU A 56 -5.78 4.02 -9.91
CA LEU A 56 -5.30 3.86 -8.54
C LEU A 56 -5.89 4.94 -7.63
N LEU A 57 -5.84 6.21 -8.04
CA LEU A 57 -6.40 7.32 -7.26
C LEU A 57 -7.91 7.17 -7.06
N ASP A 58 -8.65 6.84 -8.13
CA ASP A 58 -10.09 6.60 -8.05
C ASP A 58 -10.41 5.54 -6.99
N LYS A 59 -9.65 4.43 -6.98
CA LYS A 59 -9.86 3.34 -6.02
C LYS A 59 -9.54 3.74 -4.58
N LEU A 60 -8.48 4.51 -4.35
CA LEU A 60 -8.14 4.97 -3.01
C LEU A 60 -9.19 5.94 -2.44
N ILE A 61 -9.75 6.80 -3.30
CA ILE A 61 -10.84 7.72 -2.91
C ILE A 61 -12.13 6.94 -2.62
N GLU A 62 -12.49 5.98 -3.47
CA GLU A 62 -13.65 5.11 -3.26
C GLU A 62 -13.55 4.37 -1.91
N GLN A 63 -12.39 3.78 -1.61
CA GLN A 63 -12.16 3.11 -0.33
C GLN A 63 -12.22 4.07 0.87
N ALA A 64 -11.76 5.31 0.73
CA ALA A 64 -11.84 6.30 1.79
C ALA A 64 -13.30 6.67 2.11
N ILE A 65 -14.14 6.83 1.08
CA ILE A 65 -15.57 7.09 1.22
C ILE A 65 -16.27 5.89 1.88
N GLU A 66 -16.00 4.67 1.40
CA GLU A 66 -16.57 3.45 1.98
C GLU A 66 -16.20 3.25 3.46
N HIS A 67 -15.01 3.69 3.86
CA HIS A 67 -14.55 3.61 5.25
C HIS A 67 -15.23 4.64 6.16
N ASP A 68 -15.47 5.85 5.65
CA ASP A 68 -16.20 6.90 6.37
C ASP A 68 -17.66 6.46 6.64
N ASP A 69 -18.33 5.91 5.63
CA ASP A 69 -19.70 5.38 5.75
C ASP A 69 -19.83 4.24 6.79
N ARG A 70 -18.73 3.56 7.12
CA ARG A 70 -18.67 2.48 8.13
C ARG A 70 -18.39 2.98 9.55
N SER A 71 -18.12 4.27 9.74
CA SER A 71 -17.73 4.85 11.03
C SER A 71 -18.93 5.28 11.91
N PHE A 72 -20.11 4.71 11.69
CA PHE A 72 -21.33 4.90 12.51
C PHE A 72 -21.85 3.60 13.12
#